data_AF-A0A1F5N0K4-F1
#
_entry.id   AF-A0A1F5N0K4-F1
#
_cell.length_a   1.000
_cell.length_b   1.000
_cell.length_c   1.000
_cell.angle_alpha   90.00
_cell.angle_beta   90.00
_cell.angle_gamma   90.00
#
_symmetry.space_group_name_H-M   'P 1'
#
loop_
_entity.id
_entity.type
_entity.pdbx_description
1 polymer ?
#
loop_
_entity_poly.entity_id
_entity_poly.type
_entity_poly.pdbx_seq_one_letter_code
_entity_poly.pdbx_strand_id
1 'polypeptide(L)'
;MEELNEKCPKCGAPLVMNTTMSGKRMKKCSKGGWDKETKTATGCDYVEWINGTTEPLDKECPQCGKPLVLYTTSSGKRMEKCSTSGWDRETRKATGCAFVNWLKPGEVPA
;
A
#
# COMPACT_ATOMS: atom_id res chain seq x y z
N MET A 1 -0.26 -11.55 -13.49
CA MET A 1 1.10 -11.20 -13.07
C MET A 1 1.50 -10.04 -13.95
N GLU A 2 1.71 -8.86 -13.38
CA GLU A 2 1.92 -7.64 -14.17
C GLU A 2 3.41 -7.30 -14.13
N GLU A 3 4.09 -7.24 -15.28
CA GLU A 3 5.51 -6.90 -15.34
C GLU A 3 5.70 -5.39 -15.17
N LEU A 4 6.57 -4.99 -14.25
CA LEU A 4 6.93 -3.58 -14.03
C LEU A 4 8.20 -3.26 -14.83
N ASN A 5 8.26 -2.04 -15.37
CA ASN A 5 9.46 -1.50 -16.03
C ASN A 5 10.64 -1.23 -15.05
N GLU A 6 10.44 -1.49 -13.76
CA GLU A 6 11.49 -1.38 -12.73
C GLU A 6 12.34 -2.65 -12.68
N LYS A 7 13.67 -2.46 -12.62
CA LYS A 7 14.63 -3.56 -12.46
C LYS A 7 14.87 -3.85 -10.99
N CYS A 8 15.05 -5.12 -10.66
CA CYS A 8 15.41 -5.58 -9.33
C CYS A 8 16.80 -5.04 -8.94
N PRO A 9 16.95 -4.36 -7.78
CA PRO A 9 18.23 -3.77 -7.36
C PRO A 9 19.29 -4.81 -6.97
N LYS A 10 18.89 -6.05 -6.67
CA LYS A 10 19.82 -7.18 -6.45
C LYS A 10 20.20 -7.89 -7.75
N CYS A 11 19.19 -8.03 -8.60
CA CYS A 11 19.10 -8.83 -9.82
C CYS A 11 19.58 -8.27 -11.17
N GLY A 12 19.21 -7.01 -11.39
CA GLY A 12 19.01 -6.45 -12.74
C GLY A 12 17.80 -7.01 -13.52
N ALA A 13 17.15 -8.09 -13.05
CA ALA A 13 15.99 -8.71 -13.69
C ALA A 13 14.70 -7.87 -13.50
N PRO A 14 13.68 -8.00 -14.37
CA PRO A 14 12.44 -7.23 -14.25
C PRO A 14 11.68 -7.57 -12.97
N LEU A 15 11.06 -6.57 -12.34
CA LEU A 15 10.13 -6.75 -11.22
C LEU A 15 8.75 -7.10 -11.74
N VAL A 16 8.02 -7.91 -10.98
CA VAL A 16 6.65 -8.30 -11.28
C VAL A 16 5.76 -7.98 -10.10
N MET A 17 4.60 -7.39 -10.38
CA MET A 17 3.54 -7.20 -9.41
C MET A 17 2.79 -8.51 -9.19
N ASN A 18 2.70 -8.90 -7.94
CA ASN A 18 1.92 -10.03 -7.49
C ASN A 18 0.98 -9.62 -6.36
N THR A 19 -0.20 -10.25 -6.32
CA THR A 19 -1.19 -10.03 -5.26
C THR A 19 -1.38 -11.34 -4.52
N THR A 20 -1.28 -11.33 -3.19
CA THR A 20 -1.56 -12.52 -2.39
C THR A 20 -3.05 -12.84 -2.36
N MET A 21 -3.41 -14.06 -1.96
CA MET A 21 -4.81 -14.47 -1.74
C MET A 21 -5.55 -13.54 -0.77
N SER A 22 -4.84 -12.94 0.19
CA SER A 22 -5.38 -11.96 1.14
C SER A 22 -5.49 -10.54 0.56
N GLY A 23 -5.23 -10.36 -0.73
CA GLY A 23 -5.31 -9.08 -1.41
C GLY A 23 -4.13 -8.14 -1.19
N LYS A 24 -3.03 -8.57 -0.56
CA LYS A 24 -1.85 -7.70 -0.38
C LYS A 24 -1.01 -7.68 -1.66
N ARG A 25 -0.68 -6.48 -2.14
CA ARG A 25 0.13 -6.29 -3.34
C ARG A 25 1.62 -6.22 -2.96
N MET A 26 2.46 -6.87 -3.76
CA MET A 26 3.92 -6.86 -3.62
C MET A 26 4.58 -6.79 -5.00
N LYS A 27 5.73 -6.11 -5.09
CA LYS A 27 6.67 -6.27 -6.20
C LYS A 27 7.66 -7.36 -5.80
N LYS A 28 7.84 -8.37 -6.64
CA LYS A 28 8.89 -9.37 -6.45
C LYS A 28 9.76 -9.47 -7.68
N CYS A 29 10.98 -9.99 -7.52
CA CYS A 29 11.81 -10.29 -8.67
C CYS A 29 11.18 -11.39 -9.54
N SER A 30 11.22 -11.22 -10.87
CA SER A 30 10.84 -12.27 -11.83
C SER A 30 11.62 -13.56 -11.65
N LYS A 31 12.92 -13.47 -11.31
CA LYS A 31 13.80 -14.61 -10.99
C LYS A 31 13.66 -15.10 -9.54
N GLY A 32 12.70 -14.56 -8.78
CA GLY A 32 12.43 -14.95 -7.40
C GLY A 32 11.39 -16.07 -7.33
N GLY A 33 11.84 -17.24 -6.90
CA GLY A 33 11.03 -18.42 -6.61
C GLY A 33 10.85 -18.63 -5.11
N TRP A 34 9.75 -19.28 -4.74
CA TRP A 34 9.54 -19.81 -3.39
C TRP A 34 9.38 -21.31 -3.50
N ASP A 35 10.34 -22.05 -2.97
CA ASP A 35 10.29 -23.50 -2.94
C ASP A 35 9.43 -23.95 -1.76
N LYS A 36 8.31 -24.62 -2.05
CA LYS A 36 7.34 -25.01 -1.01
C LYS A 36 7.80 -26.18 -0.15
N GLU A 37 8.65 -27.06 -0.68
CA GLU A 37 9.16 -28.23 0.06
C GLU A 37 10.22 -27.82 1.08
N THR A 38 11.21 -27.05 0.63
CA THR A 38 12.32 -26.60 1.49
C THR A 38 12.00 -25.32 2.27
N LYS A 39 10.89 -24.64 1.93
CA LYS A 39 10.51 -23.32 2.49
C LYS A 39 11.63 -22.28 2.35
N THR A 40 12.39 -22.35 1.26
CA THR A 40 13.48 -21.41 0.98
C THR A 40 13.16 -20.55 -0.24
N ALA A 41 13.69 -19.32 -0.23
CA ALA A 41 13.67 -18.46 -1.41
C ALA A 41 14.70 -18.99 -2.42
N THR A 42 14.22 -19.36 -3.60
CA THR A 42 15.06 -19.86 -4.69
C THR A 42 15.34 -18.72 -5.66
N GLY A 43 16.61 -18.45 -5.95
CA GLY A 43 17.01 -17.34 -6.83
C GLY A 43 17.08 -16.00 -6.09
N CYS A 44 16.38 -14.97 -6.60
CA CYS A 44 16.44 -13.62 -6.02
C CYS A 44 15.33 -13.39 -5.01
N ASP A 45 15.70 -13.13 -3.75
CA ASP A 45 14.80 -12.94 -2.62
C ASP A 45 14.18 -11.53 -2.53
N TYR A 46 14.36 -10.69 -3.56
CA TYR A 46 13.83 -9.33 -3.54
C TYR A 46 12.30 -9.31 -3.53
N VAL A 47 11.74 -8.78 -2.45
CA VAL A 47 10.31 -8.53 -2.26
C VAL A 47 10.12 -7.15 -1.65
N GLU A 48 9.31 -6.32 -2.31
CA GLU A 48 8.90 -5.02 -1.84
C GLU A 48 7.38 -5.01 -1.65
N TRP A 49 6.94 -4.77 -0.43
CA TRP A 49 5.52 -4.69 -0.10
C TRP A 49 4.99 -3.31 -0.45
N ILE A 50 3.95 -3.25 -1.28
CA ILE A 50 3.30 -1.99 -1.62
C ILE A 50 2.29 -1.70 -0.50
N ASN A 51 2.62 -0.72 0.34
CA ASN A 51 1.69 -0.17 1.32
C ASN A 51 0.61 0.66 0.60
N GLY A 52 -0.49 0.97 1.30
CA GLY A 52 -1.57 1.74 0.70
C GLY A 52 -1.10 3.08 0.12
N THR A 53 -1.73 3.54 -0.96
CA THR A 53 -1.40 4.81 -1.62
C THR A 53 -2.22 5.94 -1.02
N THR A 54 -1.64 7.12 -0.90
CA THR A 54 -2.34 8.36 -0.52
C THR A 54 -2.37 9.30 -1.70
N GLU A 55 -3.56 9.78 -2.04
CA GLU A 55 -3.78 10.80 -3.07
C GLU A 55 -4.36 12.06 -2.39
N PRO A 56 -3.84 13.27 -2.67
CA PRO A 56 -4.38 14.50 -2.10
C PRO A 56 -5.79 14.80 -2.61
N LEU A 57 -6.66 15.32 -1.74
CA LEU A 57 -8.00 15.81 -2.12
C LEU A 57 -8.08 17.31 -1.88
N ASP A 58 -8.89 17.99 -2.68
CA ASP A 58 -9.22 19.41 -2.53
C ASP A 58 -10.26 19.69 -1.42
N LYS A 59 -10.66 18.67 -0.65
CA LYS A 59 -11.58 18.81 0.47
C LYS A 59 -10.86 19.12 1.77
N GLU A 60 -11.47 19.96 2.59
CA GLU A 60 -10.99 20.26 3.93
C GLU A 60 -11.60 19.32 4.97
N CYS A 61 -10.82 18.98 6.00
CA CYS A 61 -11.25 18.13 7.09
C CYS A 61 -12.22 18.91 8.01
N PRO A 62 -13.44 18.41 8.27
CA PRO A 62 -14.42 19.12 9.09
C PRO A 62 -14.01 19.27 10.56
N GLN A 63 -13.03 18.50 11.02
CA GLN A 63 -12.54 18.56 12.41
C GLN A 63 -11.36 19.52 12.62
N CYS A 64 -10.58 19.84 11.57
CA CYS A 64 -9.35 20.62 11.73
C CYS A 64 -9.02 21.60 10.59
N GLY A 65 -9.85 21.66 9.53
CA GLY A 65 -9.65 22.57 8.39
C GLY A 65 -8.45 22.24 7.49
N LYS A 66 -7.77 21.10 7.70
CA LYS A 66 -6.63 20.67 6.89
C LYS A 66 -7.07 19.83 5.69
N PRO A 67 -6.28 19.74 4.60
CA PRO A 67 -6.66 18.96 3.43
C PRO A 67 -6.86 17.48 3.78
N LEU A 68 -7.88 16.88 3.18
CA LEU A 68 -8.12 15.44 3.21
C LEU A 68 -7.24 14.73 2.18
N VAL A 69 -7.01 13.44 2.41
CA VAL A 69 -6.32 12.57 1.48
C VAL A 69 -7.13 11.28 1.30
N LEU A 70 -7.18 10.78 0.07
CA LEU A 70 -7.75 9.50 -0.27
C LEU A 70 -6.67 8.47 -0.06
N TYR A 71 -6.88 7.63 0.94
CA TYR A 71 -6.02 6.50 1.22
C TYR A 71 -6.64 5.22 0.68
N THR A 72 -5.95 4.60 -0.28
CA THR A 72 -6.30 3.29 -0.81
C THR A 72 -5.46 2.25 -0.11
N THR A 73 -6.08 1.40 0.71
CA THR A 73 -5.42 0.31 1.42
C THR A 73 -4.80 -0.70 0.45
N SER A 74 -3.84 -1.50 0.92
CA SER A 74 -3.24 -2.59 0.14
C SER A 74 -4.27 -3.57 -0.43
N SER A 75 -5.42 -3.73 0.24
CA SER A 75 -6.54 -4.59 -0.15
C SER A 75 -7.52 -3.91 -1.13
N GLY A 76 -7.25 -2.69 -1.58
CA GLY A 76 -8.09 -1.93 -2.51
C GLY A 76 -9.27 -1.19 -1.88
N LYS A 77 -9.48 -1.27 -0.56
CA LYS A 77 -10.48 -0.44 0.13
C LYS A 77 -10.01 1.00 0.18
N ARG A 78 -10.91 1.94 -0.11
CA ARG A 78 -10.63 3.38 -0.13
C ARG A 78 -11.22 4.06 1.11
N MET A 79 -10.50 5.04 1.65
CA MET A 79 -10.96 5.87 2.77
C MET A 79 -10.46 7.31 2.59
N GLU A 80 -11.27 8.30 2.94
CA GLU A 80 -10.82 9.67 3.11
C GLU A 80 -10.31 9.84 4.54
N LYS A 81 -9.09 10.32 4.73
CA LYS A 81 -8.53 10.60 6.05
C LYS A 81 -7.92 11.98 6.07
N CYS A 82 -7.79 12.57 7.24
CA CYS A 82 -7.08 13.85 7.36
C CYS A 82 -5.60 13.69 6.97
N SER A 83 -5.03 14.67 6.26
CA SER A 83 -3.58 14.72 5.97
C SER A 83 -2.70 14.63 7.23
N THR A 84 -3.21 15.12 8.37
CA THR A 84 -2.52 15.03 9.67
C THR A 84 -2.85 13.77 10.46
N SER A 85 -3.69 12.88 9.93
CA SER A 85 -3.97 11.61 10.58
C SER A 85 -2.71 10.73 10.55
N GLY A 86 -2.13 10.54 11.72
CA GLY A 86 -0.95 9.72 11.95
C GLY A 86 -1.25 8.58 12.92
N TRP A 87 -0.47 7.52 12.81
CA TRP A 87 -0.43 6.46 13.81
C TRP A 87 1.00 6.35 14.31
N ASP A 88 1.20 6.67 15.58
CA ASP A 88 2.50 6.50 16.22
C ASP A 88 2.65 5.03 16.64
N ARG A 89 3.57 4.32 15.98
CA ARG A 89 3.76 2.87 16.19
C ARG A 89 4.35 2.55 17.57
N GLU A 90 5.16 3.44 18.12
CA GLU A 90 5.85 3.26 19.40
C GLU A 90 4.88 3.39 20.57
N THR A 91 4.10 4.49 20.57
CA THR A 91 3.14 4.77 21.64
C THR A 91 1.76 4.16 21.38
N ARG A 92 1.52 3.61 20.19
CA ARG A 92 0.24 3.05 19.73
C ARG A 92 -0.92 4.03 19.87
N LYS A 93 -0.66 5.31 19.60
CA LYS A 93 -1.64 6.40 19.68
C LYS A 93 -1.87 7.01 18.31
N ALA A 94 -3.12 7.40 18.07
CA ALA A 94 -3.44 8.26 16.94
C ALA A 94 -2.79 9.64 17.18
N THR A 95 -1.98 10.08 16.23
CA THR A 95 -1.37 11.41 16.23
C THR A 95 -2.12 12.31 15.26
N GLY A 96 -2.37 13.56 15.66
CA GLY A 96 -3.11 14.52 14.84
C GLY A 96 -4.63 14.28 14.80
N CYS A 97 -5.25 14.61 13.67
CA CYS A 97 -6.70 14.52 13.51
C CYS A 97 -7.14 13.09 13.21
N ALA A 98 -8.05 12.54 14.02
CA ALA A 98 -8.55 11.16 13.88
C ALA A 98 -9.68 10.99 12.85
N PHE A 99 -9.94 12.00 12.01
CA PHE A 99 -10.97 11.94 10.98
C PHE A 99 -10.65 10.86 9.95
N VAL A 100 -11.55 9.87 9.84
CA VAL A 100 -11.52 8.80 8.85
C VAL A 100 -12.95 8.56 8.36
N ASN A 101 -13.15 8.62 7.05
CA ASN A 101 -14.39 8.30 6.37
C ASN A 101 -14.14 7.15 5.39
N TRP A 102 -14.85 6.02 5.55
CA TRP A 102 -14.69 4.87 4.66
C TRP A 102 -15.62 5.00 3.46
N LEU A 103 -15.06 4.91 2.26
CA LEU A 103 -15.83 4.98 1.02
C LEU A 103 -16.43 3.62 0.69
N LYS A 104 -17.67 3.61 0.20
CA LYS A 104 -18.33 2.38 -0.29
C LYS A 104 -17.67 1.89 -1.59
N PRO A 105 -17.75 0.58 -1.89
CA PRO A 105 -17.27 0.05 -3.17
C PRO A 105 -17.98 0.74 -4.34
N GLY A 106 -17.24 1.44 -5.19
CA GLY A 106 -17.77 2.22 -6.31
C GLY A 106 -17.97 3.72 -6.04
N GLU A 107 -17.89 4.15 -4.78
CA GLU A 107 -18.03 5.57 -4.41
C GLU A 107 -16.76 6.32 -4.76
N VAL A 108 -16.82 7.16 -5.80
CA VAL A 108 -15.74 8.06 -6.16
C VAL A 108 -15.71 9.21 -5.17
N PRO A 109 -14.56 9.54 -4.57
CA PRO A 109 -14.44 10.76 -3.81
C PRO A 109 -14.67 11.92 -4.78
N ALA A 110 -15.73 12.70 -4.51
CA ALA A 110 -16.04 13.94 -5.23
C ALA A 110 -14.89 14.95 -5.11
#